data_AF-A0A521WSW9-F1
#
_entry.id   AF-A0A521WSW9-F1
#
_cell.length_a   1.000
_cell.length_b   1.000
_cell.length_c   1.000
_cell.angle_alpha   90.00
_cell.angle_beta   90.00
_cell.angle_gamma   90.00
#
_symmetry.space_group_name_H-M   'P 1'
#
loop_
_entity.id
_entity.type
_entity.pdbx_description
1 polymer ?
#
loop_
_entity_poly.entity_id
_entity_poly.type
_entity_poly.pdbx_seq_one_letter_code
_entity_poly.pdbx_strand_id
1 'polypeptide(L)'
;MKEVNWSGKKWTKQELIEAVKSFYQAHGRVPRAREFTAKNNYPSRGAFSRQFGSFSNGVRAAGYEPTKPGDYSTRTDEPYWTEEKILNAILAYQDRTGTILTDRKLRYKMIPGLPARNTIRKHFGTILKARAKAQKLKKLTETLKRVQKKIDKLLKGNNE
;
A
#
# COMPACT_ATOMS: atom_id res chain seq x y z
N MET A 1 -13.70 11.36 32.83
CA MET A 1 -13.68 10.85 31.44
C MET A 1 -15.11 10.48 31.08
N LYS A 2 -15.71 11.03 30.02
CA LYS A 2 -17.13 10.79 29.70
C LYS A 2 -17.26 9.62 28.74
N GLU A 3 -18.02 8.60 29.16
CA GLU A 3 -18.51 7.53 28.29
C GLU A 3 -19.33 8.12 27.15
N VAL A 4 -18.96 7.81 25.91
CA VAL A 4 -19.71 8.28 24.74
C VAL A 4 -20.61 7.16 24.25
N ASN A 5 -21.89 7.28 24.54
CA ASN A 5 -22.92 6.39 24.02
C ASN A 5 -23.24 6.79 22.56
N TRP A 6 -22.84 5.96 21.59
CA TRP A 6 -22.91 6.27 20.16
C TRP A 6 -24.29 5.97 19.52
N SER A 7 -25.23 5.36 20.25
CA SER A 7 -26.56 5.02 19.74
C SER A 7 -27.51 6.22 19.81
N GLY A 8 -27.31 7.20 18.92
CA GLY A 8 -28.25 8.32 18.79
C GLY A 8 -27.65 9.60 18.22
N LYS A 9 -26.32 9.70 18.08
CA LYS A 9 -25.69 10.89 17.52
C LYS A 9 -26.12 11.09 16.06
N LYS A 10 -26.83 12.19 15.78
CA LYS A 10 -27.09 12.67 14.42
C LYS A 10 -25.82 13.30 13.89
N TRP A 11 -25.14 12.58 13.00
CA TRP A 11 -23.99 13.12 12.28
C TRP A 11 -24.43 14.11 11.21
N THR A 12 -23.79 15.28 11.20
CA THR A 12 -23.92 16.26 10.12
C THR A 12 -23.03 15.90 8.94
N LYS A 13 -23.31 16.45 7.75
CA LYS A 13 -22.45 16.29 6.57
C LYS A 13 -21.01 16.74 6.83
N GLN A 14 -20.83 17.86 7.55
CA GLN A 14 -19.52 18.42 7.85
C GLN A 14 -18.70 17.53 8.79
N GLU A 15 -19.30 17.02 9.87
CA GLU A 15 -18.60 16.10 10.79
C GLU A 15 -18.15 14.81 10.10
N LEU A 16 -18.96 14.30 9.16
CA LEU A 16 -18.61 13.11 8.38
C LEU A 16 -17.47 13.38 7.40
N ILE A 17 -17.45 14.56 6.77
CA ILE A 17 -16.33 14.99 5.91
C ILE A 17 -15.06 15.11 6.74
N GLU A 18 -15.13 15.74 7.91
CA GLU A 18 -13.98 15.93 8.79
C GLU A 18 -13.44 14.58 9.26
N ALA A 19 -14.31 13.65 9.66
CA ALA A 19 -13.89 12.29 10.03
C ALA A 19 -13.10 11.57 8.91
N VAL A 20 -13.48 11.76 7.64
CA VAL A 20 -12.73 11.20 6.50
C VAL A 20 -11.37 11.89 6.35
N LYS A 21 -11.30 13.21 6.49
CA LYS A 21 -10.04 13.97 6.42
C LYS A 21 -9.09 13.61 7.56
N SER A 22 -9.59 13.53 8.80
CA SER A 22 -8.79 13.13 9.96
C SER A 22 -8.24 11.71 9.80
N PHE A 23 -9.04 10.77 9.26
CA PHE A 23 -8.54 9.43 8.92
C PHE A 23 -7.42 9.51 7.89
N TYR A 24 -7.59 10.30 6.83
CA TYR A 24 -6.58 10.46 5.79
C TYR A 24 -5.27 11.04 6.35
N GLN A 25 -5.35 12.04 7.23
CA GLN A 25 -4.17 12.60 7.90
C GLN A 25 -3.45 11.58 8.78
N ALA A 26 -4.19 10.75 9.52
CA ALA A 26 -3.61 9.76 10.42
C ALA A 26 -2.99 8.56 9.67
N HIS A 27 -3.60 8.14 8.54
CA HIS A 27 -3.27 6.88 7.87
C HIS A 27 -2.65 7.05 6.47
N GLY A 28 -2.60 8.26 5.93
CA GLY A 28 -2.06 8.54 4.59
C GLY A 28 -2.87 7.94 3.42
N ARG A 29 -4.08 7.44 3.68
CA ARG A 29 -4.96 6.80 2.70
C ARG A 29 -6.42 7.06 3.01
N VAL A 30 -7.28 6.88 2.00
CA VAL A 30 -8.73 6.93 2.21
C VAL A 30 -9.22 5.76 3.04
N PRO A 31 -10.25 5.96 3.87
CA PRO A 31 -10.83 4.89 4.64
C PRO A 31 -11.67 3.93 3.81
N ARG A 32 -11.72 2.67 4.27
CA ARG A 32 -12.69 1.69 3.77
C ARG A 32 -13.94 1.73 4.65
N ALA A 33 -15.08 1.40 4.05
CA ALA A 33 -16.37 1.42 4.74
C ALA A 33 -16.42 0.54 6.02
N ARG A 34 -15.61 -0.54 6.07
CA ARG A 34 -15.52 -1.45 7.23
C ARG A 34 -14.67 -0.91 8.38
N GLU A 35 -13.85 0.10 8.13
CA GLU A 35 -13.03 0.76 9.15
C GLU A 35 -13.81 1.83 9.88
N PHE A 36 -14.81 2.40 9.20
CA PHE A 36 -15.70 3.42 9.72
C PHE A 36 -16.84 2.77 10.51
N THR A 37 -16.50 2.41 11.75
CA THR A 37 -17.39 1.80 12.74
C THR A 37 -17.16 2.41 14.12
N ALA A 38 -18.18 2.34 14.97
CA ALA A 38 -18.08 2.84 16.34
C ALA A 38 -16.95 2.16 17.14
N LYS A 39 -16.66 0.87 16.87
CA LYS A 39 -15.55 0.12 17.49
C LYS A 39 -14.18 0.77 17.21
N ASN A 40 -14.03 1.39 16.04
CA ASN A 40 -12.80 2.09 15.65
C ASN A 40 -12.87 3.60 15.94
N ASN A 41 -13.84 4.03 16.76
CA ASN A 41 -14.06 5.44 17.10
C ASN A 41 -14.36 6.35 15.88
N TYR A 42 -14.97 5.79 14.83
CA TYR A 42 -15.38 6.52 13.63
C TYR A 42 -16.90 6.46 13.42
N PRO A 43 -17.50 7.43 12.68
CA PRO A 43 -18.90 7.35 12.30
C PRO A 43 -19.16 6.08 11.50
N SER A 44 -20.30 5.42 11.75
CA SER A 44 -20.64 4.20 11.04
C SER A 44 -20.91 4.47 9.56
N ARG A 45 -20.67 3.48 8.69
CA ARG A 45 -21.11 3.51 7.29
C ARG A 45 -22.56 3.96 7.11
N GLY A 46 -23.45 3.58 8.03
CA GLY A 46 -24.86 3.97 8.01
C GLY A 46 -25.08 5.48 8.17
N ALA A 47 -24.23 6.17 8.93
CA ALA A 47 -24.28 7.63 9.05
C ALA A 47 -24.02 8.32 7.70
N PHE A 48 -23.05 7.82 6.94
CA PHE A 48 -22.77 8.31 5.58
C PHE A 48 -23.91 8.02 4.61
N SER A 49 -24.48 6.81 4.65
CA SER A 49 -25.63 6.47 3.81
C SER A 49 -26.82 7.40 4.06
N ARG A 50 -27.08 7.81 5.32
CA ARG A 50 -28.17 8.73 5.65
C ARG A 50 -27.94 10.15 5.13
N GLN A 51 -26.70 10.65 5.16
CA GLN A 51 -26.39 12.04 4.81
C GLN A 51 -26.02 12.23 3.33
N PHE A 52 -25.38 11.23 2.69
CA PHE A 52 -24.82 11.32 1.34
C PHE A 52 -25.36 10.24 0.39
N GLY A 53 -26.30 9.40 0.83
CA GLY A 53 -26.81 8.24 0.09
C GLY A 53 -25.87 7.03 0.12
N SER A 54 -24.55 7.23 0.25
CA SER A 54 -23.59 6.15 0.41
C SER A 54 -22.30 6.61 1.10
N PHE A 55 -21.54 5.64 1.64
CA PHE A 55 -20.18 5.89 2.16
C PHE A 55 -19.26 6.49 1.09
N SER A 56 -19.28 5.91 -0.11
CA SER A 56 -18.45 6.37 -1.23
C SER A 56 -18.75 7.83 -1.60
N ASN A 57 -20.01 8.26 -1.55
CA ASN A 57 -20.38 9.65 -1.81
C ASN A 57 -19.85 10.60 -0.75
N GLY A 58 -19.88 10.21 0.53
CA GLY A 58 -19.29 11.04 1.58
C GLY A 58 -17.77 11.13 1.50
N VAL A 59 -17.08 10.06 1.08
CA VAL A 59 -15.63 10.10 0.79
C VAL A 59 -15.33 11.06 -0.38
N ARG A 60 -16.15 11.05 -1.44
CA ARG A 60 -16.05 12.04 -2.54
C ARG A 60 -16.33 13.46 -2.08
N ALA A 61 -17.33 13.65 -1.22
CA ALA A 61 -17.63 14.96 -0.64
C ALA A 61 -16.47 15.52 0.22
N ALA A 62 -15.61 14.64 0.76
CA ALA A 62 -14.39 15.04 1.44
C ALA A 62 -13.21 15.35 0.49
N GLY A 63 -13.40 15.20 -0.82
CA GLY A 63 -12.39 15.49 -1.85
C GLY A 63 -11.53 14.30 -2.26
N TYR A 64 -11.93 13.06 -1.92
CA TYR A 64 -11.14 11.87 -2.21
C TYR A 64 -11.87 10.83 -3.06
N GLU A 65 -11.11 10.04 -3.81
CA GLU A 65 -11.65 8.89 -4.54
C GLU A 65 -11.81 7.66 -3.63
N PRO A 66 -13.02 7.09 -3.49
CA PRO A 66 -13.27 5.95 -2.62
C PRO A 66 -12.61 4.67 -3.12
N THR A 67 -12.22 3.81 -2.16
CA THR A 67 -11.61 2.51 -2.48
C THR A 67 -12.54 1.65 -3.32
N LYS A 68 -12.05 1.11 -4.43
CA LYS A 68 -12.82 0.18 -5.26
C LYS A 68 -13.08 -1.12 -4.48
N PRO A 69 -14.29 -1.70 -4.56
CA PRO A 69 -14.56 -3.02 -4.00
C PRO A 69 -13.51 -4.04 -4.50
N GLY A 70 -12.88 -4.76 -3.59
CA GLY A 70 -11.84 -5.74 -3.92
C GLY A 70 -10.43 -5.18 -4.14
N ASP A 71 -10.18 -3.88 -3.90
CA ASP A 71 -8.81 -3.36 -3.95
C ASP A 71 -8.03 -3.62 -2.64
N TYR A 72 -7.30 -4.73 -2.63
CA TYR A 72 -6.45 -5.15 -1.51
C TYR A 72 -5.17 -4.31 -1.35
N SER A 73 -4.82 -3.41 -2.28
CA SER A 73 -3.64 -2.53 -2.11
C SER A 73 -3.84 -1.50 -0.99
N THR A 74 -5.09 -1.12 -0.72
CA THR A 74 -5.47 -0.15 0.33
C THR A 74 -5.72 -0.81 1.68
N ARG A 75 -5.33 -2.08 1.84
CA ARG A 75 -5.82 -2.90 2.96
C ARG A 75 -5.17 -2.57 4.30
N THR A 76 -4.08 -1.81 4.27
CA THR A 76 -3.18 -1.43 5.36
C THR A 76 -2.66 -0.02 5.07
N ASP A 77 -2.17 0.69 6.08
CA ASP A 77 -1.68 2.08 5.96
C ASP A 77 -0.44 2.16 5.06
N GLU A 78 0.40 1.12 5.09
CA GLU A 78 1.31 0.82 3.99
C GLU A 78 0.65 -0.16 3.02
N PRO A 79 0.66 0.07 1.70
CA PRO A 79 0.28 -0.99 0.77
C PRO A 79 1.18 -2.20 0.99
N TYR A 80 0.58 -3.36 1.32
CA TYR A 80 1.32 -4.60 1.64
C TYR A 80 2.35 -4.95 0.54
N TRP A 81 2.03 -4.65 -0.71
CA TRP A 81 2.95 -4.70 -1.84
C TRP A 81 3.28 -3.30 -2.34
N THR A 82 4.44 -2.77 -1.96
CA THR A 82 5.06 -1.60 -2.60
C THR A 82 5.80 -2.02 -3.86
N GLU A 83 6.15 -1.08 -4.75
CA GLU A 83 7.04 -1.39 -5.88
C GLU A 83 8.32 -2.06 -5.41
N GLU A 84 8.96 -1.52 -4.38
CA GLU A 84 10.19 -2.08 -3.80
C GLU A 84 10.01 -3.51 -3.30
N LYS A 85 8.97 -3.78 -2.48
CA LYS A 85 8.67 -5.13 -1.97
C LYS A 85 8.45 -6.12 -3.12
N ILE A 86 7.76 -5.70 -4.18
CA ILE A 86 7.54 -6.53 -5.37
C ILE A 86 8.88 -6.85 -6.06
N LEU A 87 9.73 -5.83 -6.30
CA LEU A 87 11.01 -6.02 -7.00
C LEU A 87 11.95 -6.92 -6.19
N ASN A 88 12.03 -6.73 -4.87
CA ASN A 88 12.82 -7.57 -3.97
C ASN A 88 12.30 -9.02 -3.95
N ALA A 89 10.98 -9.21 -3.89
CA ALA A 89 10.37 -10.55 -3.92
C ALA A 89 10.67 -11.28 -5.25
N ILE A 90 10.66 -10.57 -6.38
CA ILE A 90 11.02 -11.11 -7.69
C ILE A 90 12.48 -11.59 -7.70
N LEU A 91 13.42 -10.78 -7.19
CA LEU A 91 14.83 -11.15 -7.11
C LEU A 91 15.06 -12.32 -6.15
N ALA A 92 14.49 -12.27 -4.95
CA ALA A 92 14.59 -13.34 -3.96
C ALA A 92 14.04 -14.67 -4.50
N TYR A 93 12.94 -14.64 -5.27
CA TYR A 93 12.42 -15.83 -5.91
C TYR A 93 13.38 -16.41 -6.95
N GLN A 94 13.96 -15.56 -7.80
CA GLN A 94 14.93 -15.99 -8.82
C GLN A 94 16.19 -16.56 -8.15
N ASP A 95 16.72 -15.88 -7.13
CA ASP A 95 17.93 -16.30 -6.41
C ASP A 95 17.69 -17.63 -5.68
N ARG A 96 16.51 -17.84 -5.06
CA ARG A 96 16.16 -19.09 -4.35
C ARG A 96 15.92 -20.29 -5.28
N THR A 97 15.33 -20.06 -6.45
CA THR A 97 14.82 -21.17 -7.30
C THR A 97 15.61 -21.36 -8.59
N GLY A 98 16.53 -20.46 -8.92
CA GLY A 98 17.18 -20.36 -10.22
C GLY A 98 16.22 -20.08 -11.39
N THR A 99 14.90 -19.99 -11.13
CA THR A 99 13.89 -19.94 -12.16
C THR A 99 13.44 -18.52 -12.41
N ILE A 100 13.29 -18.19 -13.68
CA ILE A 100 12.74 -16.92 -14.13
C ILE A 100 11.21 -16.89 -13.95
N LEU A 101 10.71 -15.85 -13.29
CA LEU A 101 9.28 -15.64 -13.13
C LEU A 101 8.64 -15.21 -14.48
N THR A 102 7.61 -15.95 -14.90
CA THR A 102 6.87 -15.70 -16.15
C THR A 102 5.40 -15.40 -15.86
N ASP A 103 4.74 -14.73 -16.81
CA ASP A 103 3.31 -14.42 -16.73
C ASP A 103 2.46 -15.69 -16.59
N ARG A 104 2.83 -16.74 -17.34
CA ARG A 104 2.20 -18.07 -17.28
C ARG A 104 2.29 -18.65 -15.87
N LYS A 105 3.46 -18.61 -15.23
CA LYS A 105 3.67 -19.17 -13.89
C LYS A 105 2.84 -18.46 -12.82
N LEU A 106 2.72 -17.13 -12.95
CA LEU A 106 1.91 -16.29 -12.06
C LEU A 106 0.39 -16.42 -12.29
N ARG A 107 -0.03 -16.88 -13.48
CA ARG A 107 -1.45 -17.07 -13.80
C ARG A 107 -2.04 -18.30 -13.11
N TYR A 108 -1.28 -19.39 -13.03
CA TYR A 108 -1.82 -20.69 -12.62
C TYR A 108 -1.58 -21.02 -11.15
N LYS A 109 -0.63 -20.37 -10.48
CA LYS A 109 -0.25 -20.72 -9.12
C LYS A 109 0.00 -19.48 -8.26
N MET A 110 -0.59 -19.45 -7.07
CA MET A 110 -0.14 -18.54 -6.03
C MET A 110 1.18 -19.07 -5.47
N ILE A 111 2.23 -18.25 -5.56
CA ILE A 111 3.57 -18.65 -5.15
C ILE A 111 3.87 -17.98 -3.81
N PRO A 112 4.20 -18.75 -2.75
CA PRO A 112 4.56 -18.18 -1.45
C PRO A 112 5.71 -17.19 -1.55
N GLY A 113 5.51 -16.02 -0.93
CA GLY A 113 6.46 -14.91 -0.96
C GLY A 113 6.43 -14.05 -2.23
N LEU A 114 5.49 -14.29 -3.16
CA LEU A 114 5.28 -13.44 -4.33
C LEU A 114 3.90 -12.76 -4.31
N PRO A 115 3.79 -11.55 -4.90
CA PRO A 115 2.50 -10.92 -5.14
C PRO A 115 1.68 -11.69 -6.18
N ALA A 116 0.35 -11.54 -6.10
CA ALA A 116 -0.53 -12.00 -7.17
C ALA A 116 -0.21 -11.28 -8.49
N ARG A 117 -0.49 -11.94 -9.61
CA ARG A 117 -0.27 -11.41 -10.96
C ARG A 117 -0.89 -10.02 -11.15
N ASN A 118 -2.11 -9.82 -10.68
CA ASN A 118 -2.83 -8.55 -10.81
C ASN A 118 -2.12 -7.41 -10.06
N THR A 119 -1.50 -7.71 -8.92
CA THR A 119 -0.70 -6.73 -8.17
C THR A 119 0.52 -6.30 -8.98
N ILE A 120 1.26 -7.23 -9.58
CA ILE A 120 2.40 -6.89 -10.45
C ILE A 120 1.95 -6.03 -11.65
N ARG A 121 0.81 -6.37 -12.27
CA ARG A 121 0.26 -5.61 -13.40
C ARG A 121 -0.14 -4.19 -13.00
N LYS A 122 -0.70 -3.98 -11.80
CA LYS A 122 -1.06 -2.64 -11.29
C LYS A 122 0.17 -1.73 -11.16
N HIS A 123 1.30 -2.25 -10.68
CA HIS A 123 2.51 -1.44 -10.47
C HIS A 123 3.39 -1.30 -11.73
N PHE A 124 3.54 -2.37 -12.51
CA PHE A 124 4.56 -2.44 -13.57
C PHE A 124 4.00 -2.74 -14.97
N GLY A 125 2.69 -2.99 -15.08
CA GLY A 125 2.03 -3.43 -16.31
C GLY A 125 2.29 -4.90 -16.65
N THR A 126 3.56 -5.32 -16.72
CA THR A 126 3.96 -6.71 -17.00
C THR A 126 5.06 -7.20 -16.06
N ILE A 127 5.15 -8.52 -15.85
CA ILE A 127 6.25 -9.11 -15.08
C ILE A 127 7.62 -8.91 -15.74
N LEU A 128 7.66 -8.74 -17.07
CA LEU A 128 8.90 -8.44 -17.80
C LEU A 128 9.43 -7.05 -17.41
N LYS A 129 8.57 -6.03 -17.38
CA LYS A 129 8.93 -4.67 -16.94
C LYS A 129 9.38 -4.67 -15.47
N ALA A 130 8.65 -5.37 -14.60
CA ALA A 130 9.02 -5.50 -13.19
C ALA A 130 10.40 -6.16 -13.03
N ARG A 131 10.65 -7.29 -13.70
CA ARG A 131 11.96 -7.96 -13.66
C ARG A 131 13.10 -7.11 -14.20
N ALA A 132 12.90 -6.43 -15.33
CA ALA A 132 13.91 -5.56 -15.91
C ALA A 132 14.30 -4.43 -14.94
N LYS A 133 13.30 -3.79 -14.31
CA LYS A 133 13.52 -2.79 -13.27
C LYS A 133 14.25 -3.38 -12.07
N ALA A 134 13.85 -4.56 -11.60
CA ALA A 134 14.48 -5.24 -10.46
C ALA A 134 15.96 -5.53 -10.72
N GLN A 135 16.29 -6.06 -11.90
CA GLN A 135 17.67 -6.36 -12.29
C GLN A 135 18.52 -5.09 -12.45
N LYS A 136 17.96 -4.01 -13.00
CA LYS A 136 18.64 -2.71 -13.08
C LYS A 136 18.96 -2.17 -11.68
N LEU A 137 18.00 -2.24 -10.75
CA LEU A 137 18.21 -1.82 -9.36
C LEU A 137 19.25 -2.70 -8.65
N LYS A 138 19.20 -4.03 -8.80
CA LYS A 138 20.20 -4.95 -8.23
C LYS A 138 21.62 -4.54 -8.66
N LYS A 139 21.86 -4.36 -9.96
CA LYS A 139 23.16 -3.89 -10.49
C LYS A 139 23.58 -2.55 -9.91
N LEU A 140 22.67 -1.58 -9.85
CA LEU A 140 22.98 -0.26 -9.29
C LEU A 140 23.37 -0.36 -7.81
N THR A 141 22.63 -1.13 -7.02
CA THR A 141 22.92 -1.33 -5.59
C THR A 141 24.26 -2.03 -5.36
N GLU A 142 24.62 -3.00 -6.21
CA GLU A 142 25.94 -3.65 -6.17
C GLU A 142 27.07 -2.67 -6.50
N THR A 143 26.89 -1.82 -7.51
CA THR A 143 27.86 -0.77 -7.85
C THR A 143 28.02 0.23 -6.70
N LEU A 144 26.91 0.70 -6.11
CA LEU A 144 26.95 1.62 -4.98
C LEU A 144 27.69 1.01 -3.78
N LYS A 145 27.43 -0.26 -3.45
CA LYS A 145 28.16 -0.99 -2.39
C LYS A 145 29.67 -1.04 -2.66
N ARG A 146 30.08 -1.27 -3.91
CA ARG A 146 31.50 -1.28 -4.31
C ARG A 146 32.15 0.10 -4.18
N VAL A 147 31.45 1.15 -4.59
CA VAL A 147 31.93 2.53 -4.47
C VAL A 147 32.06 2.94 -3.01
N GLN A 148 31.04 2.64 -2.19
CA GLN A 148 31.08 2.91 -0.75
C GLN A 148 32.28 2.24 -0.07
N LYS A 149 32.52 0.97 -0.36
CA LYS A 149 33.69 0.24 0.16
C LYS A 149 35.03 0.89 -0.22
N LYS A 150 35.13 1.50 -1.40
CA LYS A 150 36.34 2.24 -1.82
C LYS A 150 36.49 3.54 -1.03
N ILE A 151 35.41 4.29 -0.86
CA ILE A 151 35.40 5.53 -0.07
C ILE A 151 35.82 5.22 1.36
N ASP A 152 35.24 4.20 1.99
CA ASP A 152 35.57 3.81 3.37
C ASP A 152 37.06 3.43 3.52
N LYS A 153 37.65 2.79 2.49
CA LYS A 153 39.08 2.46 2.48
C LYS A 153 39.95 3.73 2.38
N LEU A 154 39.57 4.70 1.55
CA LEU A 154 40.31 5.95 1.39
C LEU A 154 40.23 6.82 2.65
N LEU A 155 39.06 6.90 3.29
CA LEU A 155 38.88 7.65 4.53
C LEU A 155 39.64 7.03 5.72
N LYS A 156 39.76 5.70 5.77
CA LYS A 156 40.57 5.02 6.79
C LYS A 156 42.07 5.19 6.59
N GLY A 157 42.53 5.23 5.34
CA GLY A 157 43.97 5.38 5.02
C GLY A 157 44.53 6.80 5.14
N ASN A 158 43.68 7.81 5.39
CA ASN A 158 44.10 9.20 5.59
C ASN A 158 44.18 9.61 7.09
N ASN A 159 43.96 8.66 8.01
CA ASN A 159 43.99 8.88 9.46
C ASN A 159 45.18 8.16 10.16
N GLU A 160 46.17 7.70 9.39
CA GLU A 160 47.49 7.21 9.86
C GLU A 160 48.58 8.11 9.29
#